data_AF-A0A9D2L6I0-F1
#
_entry.id   AF-A0A9D2L6I0-F1
#
_cell.length_a   1.000
_cell.length_b   1.000
_cell.length_c   1.000
_cell.angle_alpha   90.00
_cell.angle_beta   90.00
_cell.angle_gamma   90.00
#
_symmetry.space_group_name_H-M   'P 1'
#
loop_
_entity.id
_entity.type
_entity.pdbx_description
1 polymer ?
#
loop_
_entity_poly.entity_id
_entity_poly.type
_entity_poly.pdbx_seq_one_letter_code
_entity_poly.pdbx_strand_id
1 'polypeptide(L)'
;AKNDIHIVCYNFMPVFDWTRTDLARVRPDGSTVLAYNQDIVDQIDPENMKESVEKMSNGFVMPGWEPERLGRLKELFEMYKDVDSEKLFNNLVYFLEAIGPVCEKYDMRMGIHPDDPAWPIFGLPRIITGKESIERLLKAVDKPYNGLSLCTGSLGSNQHNDICGIIRAAQGRIPFAHVRNLKYNSPRDFEEAAHLSSDGSMDMYQIMKTLYDTGFDGIIRPDHGRMIWGEVAMPGYGLYDRALGAMYLQGLWEAIQKNQQ
;
A
#
# COMPACT_ATOMS: atom_id res chain seq x y z
N ALA A 1 -17.62 -13.23 8.02
CA ALA A 1 -19.02 -13.64 8.26
C ALA A 1 -19.18 -14.61 9.44
N LYS A 2 -18.94 -15.93 9.31
CA LYS A 2 -19.21 -16.91 10.40
C LYS A 2 -18.50 -16.60 11.73
N ASN A 3 -17.31 -15.97 11.65
CA ASN A 3 -16.52 -15.54 12.80
C ASN A 3 -16.57 -14.02 13.02
N ASP A 4 -17.63 -13.33 12.55
CA ASP A 4 -17.83 -11.89 12.74
C ASP A 4 -16.74 -10.98 12.11
N ILE A 5 -16.00 -11.50 11.11
CA ILE A 5 -15.06 -10.71 10.31
C ILE A 5 -15.77 -10.19 9.06
N HIS A 6 -15.89 -8.86 8.94
CA HIS A 6 -16.66 -8.19 7.88
C HIS A 6 -15.81 -7.33 6.93
N ILE A 7 -14.53 -7.09 7.24
CA ILE A 7 -13.64 -6.28 6.41
C ILE A 7 -12.54 -7.18 5.83
N VAL A 8 -12.34 -7.09 4.51
CA VAL A 8 -11.28 -7.84 3.81
C VAL A 8 -10.42 -6.86 3.01
N CYS A 9 -9.16 -6.73 3.40
CA CYS A 9 -8.13 -6.08 2.60
C CYS A 9 -7.62 -7.08 1.55
N TYR A 10 -7.55 -6.68 0.29
CA TYR A 10 -6.98 -7.49 -0.80
C TYR A 10 -6.23 -6.59 -1.78
N ASN A 11 -5.49 -7.15 -2.74
CA ASN A 11 -4.87 -6.38 -3.81
C ASN A 11 -5.10 -7.09 -5.16
N PHE A 12 -4.76 -6.42 -6.26
CA PHE A 12 -4.83 -7.01 -7.62
C PHE A 12 -3.51 -6.83 -8.38
N MET A 13 -2.42 -6.96 -7.64
CA MET A 13 -1.05 -6.70 -8.08
C MET A 13 -0.51 -7.90 -8.86
N PRO A 14 -0.13 -7.74 -10.15
CA PRO A 14 0.34 -8.86 -10.95
C PRO A 14 1.76 -9.25 -10.53
N VAL A 15 1.95 -10.56 -10.31
CA VAL A 15 3.22 -11.24 -9.98
C VAL A 15 3.81 -10.85 -8.62
N PHE A 16 4.02 -9.56 -8.38
CA PHE A 16 4.65 -9.00 -7.18
C PHE A 16 3.64 -8.22 -6.36
N ASP A 17 3.59 -8.44 -5.04
CA ASP A 17 2.77 -7.64 -4.14
C ASP A 17 3.36 -6.23 -4.01
N TRP A 18 4.23 -6.00 -3.03
CA TRP A 18 4.94 -4.74 -2.85
C TRP A 18 6.44 -4.90 -3.13
N THR A 19 7.07 -3.82 -3.60
CA THR A 19 8.48 -3.87 -4.03
C THR A 19 9.32 -2.83 -3.30
N ARG A 20 10.50 -3.25 -2.83
CA ARG A 20 11.55 -2.42 -2.24
C ARG A 20 12.90 -2.91 -2.79
N THR A 21 13.88 -2.01 -2.84
CA THR A 21 15.23 -2.29 -3.35
C THR A 21 16.28 -2.42 -2.26
N ASP A 22 15.96 -1.92 -1.05
CA ASP A 22 16.77 -2.08 0.15
C ASP A 22 15.84 -2.28 1.34
N LEU A 23 16.01 -3.38 2.08
CA LEU A 23 15.16 -3.70 3.22
C LEU A 23 15.72 -3.21 4.56
N ALA A 24 16.93 -2.66 4.59
CA ALA A 24 17.61 -2.26 5.82
C ALA A 24 18.46 -1.00 5.61
N ARG A 25 17.95 -0.01 4.85
CA ARG A 25 18.65 1.25 4.62
C ARG A 25 18.88 1.97 5.95
N VAL A 26 20.14 2.21 6.29
CA VAL A 26 20.51 2.90 7.54
C VAL A 26 20.23 4.40 7.41
N ARG A 27 19.54 4.95 8.40
CA ARG A 27 19.26 6.39 8.51
C ARG A 27 20.25 7.10 9.45
N PRO A 28 20.36 8.45 9.40
CA PRO A 28 21.29 9.21 10.24
C PRO A 28 21.11 9.02 11.75
N ASP A 29 19.93 8.63 12.20
CA ASP A 29 19.60 8.34 13.61
C ASP A 29 19.97 6.89 14.02
N GLY A 30 20.54 6.10 13.11
CA GLY A 30 20.93 4.71 13.33
C GLY A 30 19.80 3.69 13.16
N SER A 31 18.57 4.13 12.87
CA SER A 31 17.47 3.22 12.51
C SER A 31 17.66 2.62 11.12
N THR A 32 16.96 1.52 10.82
CA THR A 32 16.88 0.99 9.45
C THR A 32 15.47 1.02 8.90
N VAL A 33 15.34 1.23 7.59
CA VAL A 33 14.07 1.38 6.88
C VAL A 33 14.02 0.59 5.58
N LEU A 34 12.79 0.29 5.13
CA LEU A 34 12.56 -0.15 3.77
C LEU A 34 12.74 1.06 2.82
N ALA A 35 13.42 0.87 1.70
CA ALA A 35 13.61 1.89 0.68
C ALA A 35 13.39 1.35 -0.73
N TYR A 36 13.03 2.23 -1.65
CA TYR A 36 12.79 1.96 -3.05
C TYR A 36 13.54 2.96 -3.90
N ASN A 37 14.22 2.48 -4.94
CA ASN A 37 14.84 3.31 -5.96
C ASN A 37 14.58 2.70 -7.35
N GLN A 38 13.89 3.46 -8.21
CA GLN A 38 13.54 2.99 -9.56
C GLN A 38 14.78 2.70 -10.42
N ASP A 39 15.86 3.45 -10.30
CA ASP A 39 17.06 3.23 -11.11
C ASP A 39 17.70 1.87 -10.79
N ILE A 40 17.57 1.37 -9.55
CA ILE A 40 17.96 0.01 -9.19
C ILE A 40 17.02 -1.01 -9.84
N VAL A 41 15.70 -0.76 -9.81
CA VAL A 41 14.71 -1.64 -10.44
C VAL A 41 14.94 -1.75 -11.95
N ASP A 42 15.26 -0.64 -12.61
CA ASP A 42 15.51 -0.58 -14.06
C ASP A 42 16.79 -1.31 -14.48
N GLN A 43 17.71 -1.57 -13.55
CA GLN A 43 18.94 -2.35 -13.77
C GLN A 43 18.74 -3.86 -13.57
N ILE A 44 17.58 -4.30 -13.08
CA ILE A 44 17.31 -5.72 -12.86
C ILE A 44 17.14 -6.42 -14.19
N ASP A 45 18.01 -7.40 -14.45
CA ASP A 45 17.87 -8.31 -15.58
C ASP A 45 16.66 -9.24 -15.37
N PRO A 46 15.63 -9.18 -16.24
CA PRO A 46 14.46 -10.05 -16.12
C PRO A 46 14.78 -11.54 -16.19
N GLU A 47 15.82 -11.95 -16.93
CA GLU A 47 16.21 -13.36 -17.04
C GLU A 47 16.93 -13.86 -15.78
N ASN A 48 17.55 -12.96 -15.01
CA ASN A 48 18.26 -13.26 -13.75
C ASN A 48 17.59 -12.59 -12.53
N MET A 49 16.27 -12.38 -12.60
CA MET A 49 15.53 -11.63 -11.59
C MET A 49 15.64 -12.27 -10.21
N LYS A 50 15.70 -13.61 -10.11
CA LYS A 50 15.87 -14.32 -8.83
C LYS A 50 17.14 -13.89 -8.09
N GLU A 51 18.28 -13.85 -8.77
CA GLU A 51 19.57 -13.47 -8.16
C GLU A 51 19.60 -12.00 -7.77
N SER A 52 19.01 -11.13 -8.61
CA SER A 52 18.88 -9.71 -8.32
C SER A 52 18.07 -9.46 -7.05
N VAL A 53 17.03 -10.25 -6.83
CA VAL A 53 16.12 -10.14 -5.69
C VAL A 53 16.75 -10.63 -4.40
N GLU A 54 17.45 -11.76 -4.44
CA GLU A 54 18.18 -12.29 -3.29
C GLU A 54 19.22 -11.28 -2.78
N LYS A 55 19.85 -10.50 -3.68
CA LYS A 55 20.78 -9.43 -3.30
C LYS A 55 20.09 -8.24 -2.64
N MET A 56 18.92 -7.81 -3.15
CA MET A 56 18.17 -6.68 -2.61
C MET A 56 17.54 -6.98 -1.25
N SER A 57 17.29 -8.25 -0.95
CA SER A 57 16.51 -8.64 0.21
C SER A 57 17.32 -8.75 1.51
N ASN A 58 18.65 -8.59 1.46
CA ASN A 58 19.55 -8.71 2.62
C ASN A 58 19.26 -9.97 3.48
N GLY A 59 18.87 -11.08 2.85
CA GLY A 59 18.55 -12.34 3.52
C GLY A 59 17.12 -12.45 4.08
N PHE A 60 16.27 -11.44 3.94
CA PHE A 60 14.84 -11.53 4.24
C PHE A 60 14.03 -11.96 3.01
N VAL A 61 12.87 -12.58 3.22
CA VAL A 61 11.90 -12.88 2.15
C VAL A 61 10.88 -11.76 2.12
N MET A 62 10.76 -11.05 1.00
CA MET A 62 9.67 -10.09 0.80
C MET A 62 8.33 -10.83 0.55
N PRO A 63 7.20 -10.37 1.10
CA PRO A 63 5.87 -10.85 0.72
C PRO A 63 5.65 -10.72 -0.80
N GLY A 64 5.23 -11.81 -1.44
CA GLY A 64 5.12 -11.92 -2.90
C GLY A 64 6.40 -12.36 -3.61
N TRP A 65 7.51 -12.51 -2.87
CA TRP A 65 8.82 -12.98 -3.36
C TRP A 65 9.22 -14.32 -2.74
N GLU A 66 8.25 -15.15 -2.37
CA GLU A 66 8.51 -16.45 -1.78
C GLU A 66 9.29 -17.34 -2.77
N PRO A 67 10.22 -18.21 -2.30
CA PRO A 67 11.03 -19.06 -3.19
C PRO A 67 10.22 -19.89 -4.18
N GLU A 68 9.03 -20.34 -3.77
CA GLU A 68 8.08 -21.08 -4.61
C GLU A 68 7.54 -20.23 -5.77
N ARG A 69 7.25 -18.94 -5.53
CA ARG A 69 6.83 -17.99 -6.58
C ARG A 69 7.97 -17.64 -7.51
N LEU A 70 9.17 -17.42 -6.96
CA LEU A 70 10.38 -17.18 -7.74
C LEU A 70 10.70 -18.34 -8.70
N GLY A 71 10.42 -19.59 -8.30
CA GLY A 71 10.56 -20.76 -9.16
C GLY A 71 9.60 -20.80 -10.35
N ARG A 72 8.48 -20.06 -10.30
CA ARG A 72 7.46 -19.97 -11.35
C ARG A 72 7.46 -18.65 -12.10
N LEU A 73 8.47 -17.80 -11.86
CA LEU A 73 8.47 -16.43 -12.34
C LEU A 73 8.32 -16.35 -13.86
N LYS A 74 9.07 -17.16 -14.61
CA LYS A 74 9.00 -17.20 -16.07
C LYS A 74 7.60 -17.59 -16.60
N GLU A 75 6.95 -18.56 -15.95
CA GLU A 75 5.58 -18.96 -16.27
C GLU A 75 4.59 -17.82 -16.02
N LEU A 76 4.73 -17.14 -14.87
CA LEU A 76 3.88 -16.00 -14.51
C LEU A 76 4.03 -14.84 -15.50
N PHE A 77 5.25 -14.49 -15.88
CA PHE A 77 5.48 -13.44 -16.88
C PHE A 77 4.87 -13.79 -18.24
N GLU A 78 4.97 -15.05 -18.69
CA GLU A 78 4.32 -15.48 -19.94
C GLU A 78 2.78 -15.40 -19.83
N MET A 79 2.20 -15.74 -18.68
CA MET A 79 0.74 -15.60 -18.46
C MET A 79 0.25 -14.15 -18.55
N TYR A 80 1.09 -13.18 -18.16
CA TYR A 80 0.75 -11.75 -18.16
C TYR A 80 1.20 -11.00 -19.43
N LYS A 81 1.91 -11.65 -20.34
CA LYS A 81 2.47 -11.03 -21.55
C LYS A 81 1.45 -10.30 -22.41
N ASP A 82 0.25 -10.87 -22.56
CA ASP A 82 -0.86 -10.29 -23.33
C ASP A 82 -1.94 -9.70 -22.41
N VAL A 83 -1.56 -9.27 -21.20
CA VAL A 83 -2.45 -8.62 -20.22
C VAL A 83 -2.00 -7.17 -20.04
N ASP A 84 -2.66 -6.27 -20.75
CA ASP A 84 -2.48 -4.83 -20.57
C ASP A 84 -3.33 -4.29 -19.39
N SER A 85 -3.22 -2.99 -19.11
CA SER A 85 -3.96 -2.33 -18.03
C SER A 85 -5.48 -2.43 -18.17
N GLU A 86 -6.01 -2.39 -19.39
CA GLU A 86 -7.46 -2.48 -19.64
C GLU A 86 -7.99 -3.90 -19.39
N LYS A 87 -7.28 -4.91 -19.90
CA LYS A 87 -7.61 -6.31 -19.65
C LYS A 87 -7.47 -6.65 -18.16
N LEU A 88 -6.43 -6.16 -17.49
CA LEU A 88 -6.28 -6.35 -16.05
C LEU A 88 -7.42 -5.68 -15.26
N PHE A 89 -7.82 -4.47 -15.64
CA PHE A 89 -8.95 -3.78 -15.04
C PHE A 89 -10.27 -4.54 -15.24
N ASN A 90 -10.53 -5.05 -16.45
CA ASN A 90 -11.72 -5.84 -16.73
C ASN A 90 -11.73 -7.16 -15.94
N ASN A 91 -10.57 -7.79 -15.74
CA ASN A 91 -10.45 -8.97 -14.88
C ASN A 91 -10.78 -8.65 -13.41
N LEU A 92 -10.37 -7.47 -12.93
CA LEU A 92 -10.72 -7.00 -11.58
C LEU A 92 -12.23 -6.75 -11.44
N VAL A 93 -12.85 -6.11 -12.42
CA VAL A 93 -14.31 -5.90 -12.45
C VAL A 93 -15.04 -7.25 -12.43
N TYR A 94 -14.62 -8.19 -13.30
CA TYR A 94 -15.18 -9.55 -13.32
C TYR A 94 -15.09 -10.23 -11.95
N PHE A 95 -13.93 -10.15 -11.28
CA PHE A 95 -13.74 -10.70 -9.94
C PHE A 95 -14.70 -10.07 -8.92
N LEU A 96 -14.80 -8.73 -8.92
CA LEU A 96 -15.64 -7.98 -8.00
C LEU A 96 -17.15 -8.25 -8.19
N GLU A 97 -17.60 -8.39 -9.43
CA GLU A 97 -18.98 -8.78 -9.75
C GLU A 97 -19.27 -10.21 -9.30
N ALA A 98 -18.32 -11.14 -9.54
CA ALA A 98 -18.47 -12.54 -9.16
C ALA A 98 -18.58 -12.75 -7.63
N ILE A 99 -17.83 -11.99 -6.83
CA ILE A 99 -17.92 -12.06 -5.36
C ILE A 99 -19.10 -11.26 -4.78
N GLY A 100 -19.73 -10.38 -5.58
CA GLY A 100 -20.76 -9.44 -5.14
C GLY A 100 -21.91 -10.07 -4.36
N PRO A 101 -22.57 -11.14 -4.86
CA PRO A 101 -23.66 -11.80 -4.14
C PRO A 101 -23.27 -12.33 -2.75
N VAL A 102 -22.01 -12.76 -2.59
CA VAL A 102 -21.48 -13.23 -1.31
C VAL A 102 -21.20 -12.05 -0.39
N CYS A 103 -20.63 -10.97 -0.93
CA CYS A 103 -20.35 -9.77 -0.15
C CYS A 103 -21.63 -9.13 0.39
N GLU A 104 -22.66 -8.99 -0.45
CA GLU A 104 -23.96 -8.44 -0.05
C GLU A 104 -24.66 -9.34 0.97
N LYS A 105 -24.67 -10.67 0.75
CA LYS A 105 -25.31 -11.63 1.66
C LYS A 105 -24.75 -11.58 3.09
N TYR A 106 -23.46 -11.33 3.23
CA TYR A 106 -22.76 -11.39 4.51
C TYR A 106 -22.28 -10.03 5.01
N ASP A 107 -22.73 -8.93 4.40
CA ASP A 107 -22.32 -7.57 4.72
C ASP A 107 -20.79 -7.42 4.80
N MET A 108 -20.12 -7.85 3.73
CA MET A 108 -18.66 -7.74 3.61
C MET A 108 -18.30 -6.39 3.00
N ARG A 109 -17.34 -5.69 3.60
CA ARG A 109 -16.68 -4.51 3.05
C ARG A 109 -15.30 -4.94 2.52
N MET A 110 -15.16 -5.04 1.21
CA MET A 110 -13.90 -5.32 0.53
C MET A 110 -13.13 -4.00 0.38
N GLY A 111 -11.84 -3.99 0.71
CA GLY A 111 -10.95 -2.87 0.49
C GLY A 111 -9.80 -3.28 -0.41
N ILE A 112 -9.73 -2.73 -1.62
CA ILE A 112 -8.57 -2.93 -2.49
C ILE A 112 -7.42 -2.05 -2.00
N HIS A 113 -6.27 -2.66 -1.75
CA HIS A 113 -5.03 -1.96 -1.42
C HIS A 113 -4.43 -1.42 -2.72
N PRO A 114 -3.93 -0.17 -2.74
CA PRO A 114 -3.26 0.40 -3.89
C PRO A 114 -1.95 -0.33 -4.22
N ASP A 115 -1.50 -0.17 -5.45
CA ASP A 115 -0.21 -0.66 -5.93
C ASP A 115 0.96 -0.02 -5.14
N ASP A 116 2.02 -0.78 -4.84
CA ASP A 116 3.19 -0.30 -4.10
C ASP A 116 4.53 -0.73 -4.76
N PRO A 117 5.19 0.16 -5.50
CA PRO A 117 4.85 1.58 -5.68
C PRO A 117 3.64 1.79 -6.61
N ALA A 118 3.05 2.98 -6.54
CA ALA A 118 1.90 3.39 -7.33
C ALA A 118 2.24 3.72 -8.81
N TRP A 119 3.02 2.86 -9.48
CA TRP A 119 3.31 2.90 -10.92
C TRP A 119 3.75 1.53 -11.44
N PRO A 120 3.66 1.28 -12.77
CA PRO A 120 4.14 0.05 -13.41
C PRO A 120 5.61 -0.25 -13.13
N ILE A 121 5.92 -1.52 -12.85
CA ILE A 121 7.29 -2.02 -12.64
C ILE A 121 7.46 -3.31 -13.44
N PHE A 122 8.69 -3.60 -13.88
CA PHE A 122 9.02 -4.82 -14.62
C PHE A 122 8.19 -5.06 -15.91
N GLY A 123 7.66 -4.00 -16.52
CA GLY A 123 6.78 -4.10 -17.68
C GLY A 123 5.37 -4.65 -17.36
N LEU A 124 5.04 -4.85 -16.08
CA LEU A 124 3.73 -5.32 -15.65
C LEU A 124 2.79 -4.14 -15.37
N PRO A 125 1.51 -4.21 -15.78
CA PRO A 125 0.55 -3.15 -15.54
C PRO A 125 0.23 -3.00 -14.04
N ARG A 126 -0.08 -1.77 -13.63
CA ARG A 126 -0.52 -1.40 -12.28
C ARG A 126 -1.74 -0.51 -12.44
N ILE A 127 -2.84 -0.86 -11.79
CA ILE A 127 -4.17 -0.35 -12.11
C ILE A 127 -4.87 0.37 -10.95
N ILE A 128 -4.31 0.35 -9.74
CA ILE A 128 -4.81 1.10 -8.57
C ILE A 128 -3.68 1.99 -8.04
N THR A 129 -3.42 3.06 -8.78
CA THR A 129 -2.21 3.89 -8.62
C THR A 129 -2.50 5.33 -8.23
N GLY A 130 -3.76 5.77 -8.27
CA GLY A 130 -4.12 7.15 -8.01
C GLY A 130 -5.60 7.42 -8.09
N LYS A 131 -5.97 8.70 -7.98
CA LYS A 131 -7.37 9.16 -7.89
C LYS A 131 -8.23 8.65 -9.04
N GLU A 132 -7.79 8.86 -10.28
CA GLU A 132 -8.56 8.52 -11.48
C GLU A 132 -8.84 7.01 -11.54
N SER A 133 -7.84 6.19 -11.20
CA SER A 133 -7.98 4.74 -11.19
C SER A 133 -8.94 4.24 -10.11
N ILE A 134 -8.92 4.87 -8.92
CA ILE A 134 -9.80 4.55 -7.80
C ILE A 134 -11.24 4.96 -8.13
N GLU A 135 -11.46 6.18 -8.62
CA GLU A 135 -12.77 6.66 -9.05
C GLU A 135 -13.36 5.76 -10.15
N ARG A 136 -12.52 5.38 -11.13
CA ARG A 136 -12.91 4.44 -12.19
C ARG A 136 -13.37 3.10 -11.62
N LEU A 137 -12.62 2.51 -10.68
CA LEU A 137 -12.99 1.23 -10.06
C LEU A 137 -14.29 1.33 -9.24
N LEU A 138 -14.39 2.34 -8.38
CA LEU A 138 -15.56 2.53 -7.52
C LEU A 138 -16.83 2.76 -8.35
N LYS A 139 -16.71 3.42 -9.50
CA LYS A 139 -17.80 3.62 -10.46
C LYS A 139 -18.13 2.36 -11.27
N ALA A 140 -17.13 1.57 -11.67
CA ALA A 140 -17.34 0.37 -12.46
C ALA A 140 -18.15 -0.70 -11.69
N VAL A 141 -17.89 -0.82 -10.38
CA VAL A 141 -18.70 -1.65 -9.47
C VAL A 141 -19.21 -0.75 -8.34
N ASP A 142 -20.27 0.00 -8.64
CA ASP A 142 -20.86 0.96 -7.70
C ASP A 142 -21.74 0.27 -6.64
N LYS A 143 -21.05 -0.38 -5.69
CA LYS A 143 -21.65 -1.17 -4.62
C LYS A 143 -20.96 -0.91 -3.28
N PRO A 144 -21.68 -0.83 -2.15
CA PRO A 144 -21.08 -0.54 -0.84
C PRO A 144 -19.92 -1.46 -0.45
N TYR A 145 -19.97 -2.73 -0.88
CA TYR A 145 -18.90 -3.69 -0.59
C TYR A 145 -17.59 -3.40 -1.32
N ASN A 146 -17.62 -2.67 -2.46
CA ASN A 146 -16.42 -2.38 -3.24
C ASN A 146 -15.77 -1.09 -2.71
N GLY A 147 -14.73 -1.21 -1.90
CA GLY A 147 -14.06 -0.08 -1.28
C GLY A 147 -12.55 -0.04 -1.51
N LEU A 148 -11.93 1.01 -0.98
CA LEU A 148 -10.49 1.25 -0.98
C LEU A 148 -9.92 0.93 0.40
N SER A 149 -8.94 0.03 0.47
CA SER A 149 -8.02 -0.02 1.61
C SER A 149 -6.98 1.08 1.41
N LEU A 150 -7.27 2.28 1.90
CA LEU A 150 -6.43 3.46 1.72
C LEU A 150 -5.04 3.16 2.26
N CYS A 151 -3.99 3.29 1.45
CA CYS A 151 -2.62 3.29 1.96
C CYS A 151 -1.93 4.58 1.57
N THR A 152 -1.70 5.44 2.57
CA THR A 152 -1.12 6.77 2.37
C THR A 152 0.30 6.66 1.85
N GLY A 153 1.06 5.67 2.30
CA GLY A 153 2.42 5.46 1.83
C GLY A 153 2.50 4.89 0.43
N SER A 154 1.65 3.93 0.05
CA SER A 154 1.70 3.35 -1.30
C SER A 154 1.22 4.37 -2.34
N LEU A 155 0.10 5.06 -2.10
CA LEU A 155 -0.35 6.16 -2.97
C LEU A 155 0.63 7.33 -2.96
N GLY A 156 1.23 7.62 -1.79
CA GLY A 156 2.21 8.68 -1.61
C GLY A 156 3.54 8.40 -2.29
N SER A 157 3.82 7.17 -2.70
CA SER A 157 5.04 6.89 -3.48
C SER A 157 5.08 7.77 -4.73
N ASN A 158 3.91 8.01 -5.35
CA ASN A 158 3.76 8.94 -6.46
C ASN A 158 3.47 10.35 -5.92
N GLN A 159 4.48 11.23 -6.01
CA GLN A 159 4.42 12.60 -5.49
C GLN A 159 3.34 13.47 -6.14
N HIS A 160 2.77 13.04 -7.28
CA HIS A 160 1.67 13.74 -7.93
C HIS A 160 0.29 13.38 -7.35
N ASN A 161 0.17 12.34 -6.53
CA ASN A 161 -1.09 11.97 -5.90
C ASN A 161 -1.46 12.97 -4.79
N ASP A 162 -2.63 13.60 -4.92
CA ASP A 162 -3.29 14.29 -3.81
C ASP A 162 -4.02 13.28 -2.92
N ILE A 163 -3.35 12.84 -1.85
CA ILE A 163 -3.90 11.87 -0.90
C ILE A 163 -5.22 12.36 -0.28
N CYS A 164 -5.32 13.66 0.05
CA CYS A 164 -6.55 14.22 0.60
C CYS A 164 -7.67 14.22 -0.46
N GLY A 165 -7.33 14.55 -1.70
CA GLY A 165 -8.24 14.44 -2.85
C GLY A 165 -8.75 13.02 -3.10
N ILE A 166 -7.88 12.01 -2.94
CA ILE A 166 -8.25 10.60 -3.04
C ILE A 166 -9.19 10.19 -1.91
N ILE A 167 -8.92 10.60 -0.67
CA ILE A 167 -9.80 10.33 0.47
C ILE A 167 -11.22 10.89 0.21
N ARG A 168 -11.31 12.13 -0.29
CA ARG A 168 -12.60 12.74 -0.65
C ARG A 168 -13.29 12.01 -1.80
N ALA A 169 -12.54 11.56 -2.81
CA ALA A 169 -13.09 10.81 -3.94
C ALA A 169 -13.65 9.44 -3.53
N ALA A 170 -13.04 8.80 -2.53
CA ALA A 170 -13.46 7.51 -1.99
C ALA A 170 -14.34 7.63 -0.73
N GLN A 171 -14.91 8.81 -0.45
CA GLN A 171 -15.72 9.04 0.75
C GLN A 171 -16.83 7.99 0.92
N GLY A 172 -16.97 7.46 2.14
CA GLY A 172 -17.93 6.40 2.46
C GLY A 172 -17.56 5.01 1.91
N ARG A 173 -16.44 4.89 1.16
CA ARG A 173 -15.98 3.65 0.53
C ARG A 173 -14.59 3.23 1.00
N ILE A 174 -14.13 3.71 2.17
CA ILE A 174 -12.84 3.34 2.77
C ILE A 174 -13.09 2.54 4.06
N PRO A 175 -13.17 1.19 4.02
CA PRO A 175 -13.35 0.39 5.24
C PRO A 175 -12.07 0.24 6.08
N PHE A 176 -10.89 0.47 5.48
CA PHE A 176 -9.61 0.23 6.11
C PHE A 176 -8.57 1.25 5.63
N ALA A 177 -7.71 1.72 6.53
CA ALA A 177 -6.66 2.67 6.21
C ALA A 177 -5.32 2.26 6.83
N HIS A 178 -4.32 2.10 5.97
CA HIS A 178 -2.90 2.13 6.30
C HIS A 178 -2.42 3.58 6.26
N VAL A 179 -2.12 4.14 7.43
CA VAL A 179 -1.65 5.52 7.56
C VAL A 179 -0.19 5.48 7.99
N ARG A 180 0.71 5.58 7.01
CA ARG A 180 2.17 5.64 7.18
C ARG A 180 2.77 6.81 6.40
N ASN A 181 4.01 7.15 6.71
CA ASN A 181 4.73 8.26 6.10
C ASN A 181 5.89 7.76 5.21
N LEU A 182 6.20 8.53 4.17
CA LEU A 182 7.33 8.32 3.30
C LEU A 182 8.23 9.54 3.31
N LYS A 183 9.53 9.31 3.18
CA LYS A 183 10.50 10.35 2.89
C LYS A 183 10.94 10.23 1.44
N TYR A 184 10.79 11.33 0.68
CA TYR A 184 11.23 11.37 -0.70
C TYR A 184 12.71 11.75 -0.78
N ASN A 185 13.48 10.99 -1.56
CA ASN A 185 14.87 11.31 -1.87
C ASN A 185 14.95 12.03 -3.23
N SER A 186 14.15 11.58 -4.19
CA SER A 186 14.00 12.17 -5.52
C SER A 186 12.72 11.60 -6.18
N PRO A 187 12.32 12.04 -7.39
CA PRO A 187 11.23 11.38 -8.12
C PRO A 187 11.51 9.88 -8.32
N ARG A 188 10.59 9.03 -7.88
CA ARG A 188 10.70 7.55 -7.89
C ARG A 188 11.84 6.97 -7.03
N ASP A 189 12.33 7.72 -6.04
CA ASP A 189 13.19 7.24 -4.94
C ASP A 189 12.61 7.70 -3.60
N PHE A 190 12.25 6.74 -2.75
CA PHE A 190 11.65 7.00 -1.46
C PHE A 190 12.04 5.95 -0.43
N GLU A 191 11.91 6.30 0.84
CA GLU A 191 12.10 5.41 1.96
C GLU A 191 10.97 5.56 2.99
N GLU A 192 10.68 4.49 3.73
CA GLU A 192 9.74 4.58 4.85
C GLU A 192 10.28 5.58 5.89
N ALA A 193 9.37 6.30 6.52
CA ALA A 193 9.68 7.27 7.55
C ALA A 193 8.94 6.93 8.85
N ALA A 194 9.34 7.55 9.96
CA ALA A 194 8.49 7.61 11.13
C ALA A 194 7.16 8.27 10.74
N HIS A 195 6.07 7.90 11.42
CA HIS A 195 4.74 8.48 11.17
C HIS A 195 4.66 9.98 11.40
N LEU A 196 5.61 10.55 12.14
CA LEU A 196 5.69 11.99 12.38
C LEU A 196 5.88 12.75 11.05
N SER A 197 5.07 13.78 10.80
CA SER A 197 5.11 14.53 9.53
C SER A 197 6.50 15.09 9.22
N SER A 198 7.22 15.60 10.23
CA SER A 198 8.54 16.21 10.06
C SER A 198 9.67 15.21 9.78
N ASP A 199 9.44 13.91 9.96
CA ASP A 199 10.43 12.88 9.61
C ASP A 199 10.30 12.41 8.15
N GLY A 200 9.09 12.50 7.59
CA GLY A 200 8.81 12.19 6.19
C GLY A 200 8.48 13.43 5.37
N SER A 201 7.66 13.23 4.34
CA SER A 201 7.33 14.24 3.32
C SER A 201 5.83 14.47 3.19
N MET A 202 4.99 13.75 3.94
CA MET A 202 3.54 13.93 3.93
C MET A 202 3.03 14.66 5.18
N ASP A 203 2.00 15.49 4.98
CA ASP A 203 1.28 16.14 6.08
C ASP A 203 0.26 15.17 6.69
N MET A 204 0.71 14.45 7.72
CA MET A 204 -0.10 13.43 8.38
C MET A 204 -1.28 14.04 9.16
N TYR A 205 -1.19 15.30 9.61
CA TYR A 205 -2.32 15.97 10.23
C TYR A 205 -3.43 16.22 9.21
N GLN A 206 -3.09 16.75 8.03
CA GLN A 206 -4.09 17.00 6.98
C GLN A 206 -4.73 15.71 6.45
N ILE A 207 -3.95 14.64 6.33
CA ILE A 207 -4.47 13.31 5.95
C ILE A 207 -5.47 12.81 7.00
N MET A 208 -5.09 12.79 8.28
CA MET A 208 -5.96 12.35 9.38
C MET A 208 -7.21 13.24 9.51
N LYS A 209 -7.04 14.55 9.34
CA LYS A 209 -8.16 15.50 9.35
C LYS A 209 -9.11 15.26 8.19
N THR A 210 -8.60 14.95 7.00
CA THR A 210 -9.45 14.66 5.84
C THR A 210 -10.23 13.36 6.02
N LEU A 211 -9.62 12.33 6.62
CA LEU A 211 -10.35 11.11 7.02
C LEU A 211 -11.48 11.44 8.01
N TYR A 212 -11.19 12.22 9.05
CA TYR A 212 -12.20 12.66 10.03
C TYR A 212 -13.34 13.45 9.37
N ASP A 213 -13.02 14.50 8.61
CA ASP A 213 -13.99 15.40 7.98
C ASP A 213 -14.87 14.68 6.94
N THR A 214 -14.38 13.60 6.34
CA THR A 214 -15.14 12.79 5.36
C THR A 214 -16.00 11.70 6.03
N GLY A 215 -16.01 11.65 7.37
CA GLY A 215 -16.83 10.71 8.14
C GLY A 215 -16.29 9.28 8.14
N PHE A 216 -14.97 9.11 8.06
CA PHE A 216 -14.34 7.79 8.11
C PHE A 216 -14.71 7.04 9.40
N ASP A 217 -15.25 5.83 9.25
CA ASP A 217 -15.71 4.93 10.32
C ASP A 217 -14.96 3.59 10.34
N GLY A 218 -13.92 3.46 9.52
CA GLY A 218 -13.17 2.22 9.32
C GLY A 218 -12.06 2.01 10.35
N ILE A 219 -11.23 1.00 10.08
CA ILE A 219 -10.09 0.66 10.93
C ILE A 219 -8.83 1.37 10.42
N ILE A 220 -8.04 1.96 11.30
CA ILE A 220 -6.72 2.52 10.97
C ILE A 220 -5.63 1.60 11.52
N ARG A 221 -4.61 1.32 10.70
CA ARG A 221 -3.34 0.68 11.09
C ARG A 221 -2.18 1.60 10.74
N PRO A 222 -1.14 1.74 11.61
CA PRO A 222 0.07 2.51 11.29
C PRO A 222 0.90 1.90 10.16
N ASP A 223 0.63 0.66 9.75
CA ASP A 223 1.34 -0.04 8.68
C ASP A 223 2.83 -0.24 8.97
N HIS A 224 3.76 0.22 8.12
CA HIS A 224 5.20 0.08 8.31
C HIS A 224 5.78 1.12 9.26
N GLY A 225 6.82 0.74 10.00
CA GLY A 225 7.67 1.63 10.79
C GLY A 225 9.16 1.32 10.59
N ARG A 226 10.03 2.16 11.13
CA ARG A 226 11.48 1.95 11.14
C ARG A 226 11.84 0.81 12.11
N MET A 227 12.94 0.11 11.88
CA MET A 227 13.54 -0.75 12.90
C MET A 227 14.33 0.12 13.86
N ILE A 228 13.94 0.13 15.13
CA ILE A 228 14.58 0.94 16.18
C ILE A 228 14.96 0.09 17.39
N TRP A 229 15.82 0.65 18.25
CA TRP A 229 16.18 0.08 19.56
C TRP A 229 16.74 -1.35 19.50
N GLY A 230 17.41 -1.71 18.41
CA GLY A 230 18.02 -3.03 18.24
C GLY A 230 17.03 -4.16 18.01
N GLU A 231 15.78 -3.86 17.63
CA GLU A 231 14.79 -4.90 17.33
C GLU A 231 15.19 -5.73 16.10
N VAL A 232 14.98 -7.04 16.19
CA VAL A 232 15.15 -7.97 15.08
C VAL A 232 13.77 -8.49 14.71
N ALA A 233 13.23 -7.95 13.62
CA ALA A 233 11.91 -8.30 13.11
C ALA A 233 11.94 -8.33 11.58
N MET A 234 10.83 -8.78 10.98
CA MET A 234 10.63 -8.57 9.54
C MET A 234 10.69 -7.06 9.24
N PRO A 235 11.48 -6.62 8.24
CA PRO A 235 11.61 -5.20 7.89
C PRO A 235 10.27 -4.49 7.71
N GLY A 236 10.12 -3.31 8.30
CA GLY A 236 8.85 -2.57 8.34
C GLY A 236 7.84 -3.05 9.40
N TYR A 237 7.97 -4.28 9.91
CA TYR A 237 6.98 -4.93 10.79
C TYR A 237 7.41 -5.09 12.25
N GLY A 238 8.47 -4.40 12.67
CA GLY A 238 8.88 -4.27 14.07
C GLY A 238 7.77 -3.76 14.98
N LEU A 239 7.89 -4.02 16.28
CA LEU A 239 6.87 -3.61 17.25
C LEU A 239 6.95 -2.11 17.53
N TYR A 240 8.17 -1.59 17.69
CA TYR A 240 8.39 -0.34 18.41
C TYR A 240 7.91 0.88 17.64
N ASP A 241 8.46 1.14 16.44
CA ASP A 241 8.11 2.34 15.68
C ASP A 241 6.67 2.30 15.17
N ARG A 242 6.11 1.09 14.96
CA ARG A 242 4.68 0.91 14.65
C ARG A 242 3.78 1.28 15.83
N ALA A 243 4.16 0.94 17.06
CA ALA A 243 3.42 1.35 18.26
C ALA A 243 3.51 2.87 18.48
N LEU A 244 4.69 3.46 18.28
CA LEU A 244 4.88 4.92 18.31
C LEU A 244 3.99 5.61 17.27
N GLY A 245 3.95 5.07 16.04
CA GLY A 245 3.06 5.51 14.99
C GLY A 245 1.59 5.45 15.36
N ALA A 246 1.12 4.33 15.91
CA ALA A 246 -0.26 4.19 16.36
C ALA A 246 -0.65 5.25 17.40
N MET A 247 0.24 5.53 18.37
CA MET A 247 -0.02 6.53 19.41
C MET A 247 0.01 7.95 18.84
N TYR A 248 0.92 8.25 17.91
CA TYR A 248 0.95 9.52 17.20
C TYR A 248 -0.36 9.78 16.43
N LEU A 249 -0.84 8.79 15.67
CA LEU A 249 -2.09 8.89 14.91
C LEU A 249 -3.32 9.06 15.81
N GLN A 250 -3.36 8.36 16.96
CA GLN A 250 -4.42 8.57 17.96
C GLN A 250 -4.39 9.99 18.52
N GLY A 251 -3.19 10.53 18.82
CA GLY A 251 -3.04 11.91 19.28
C GLY A 251 -3.52 12.94 18.25
N LEU A 252 -3.21 12.73 16.96
CA LEU A 252 -3.76 13.56 15.88
C LEU A 252 -5.28 13.49 15.83
N TRP A 253 -5.85 12.29 15.88
CA TRP A 253 -7.30 12.08 15.82
C TRP A 253 -8.02 12.77 17.00
N GLU A 254 -7.51 12.62 18.22
CA GLU A 254 -8.05 13.29 19.41
C GLU A 254 -8.02 14.82 19.26
N ALA A 255 -6.90 15.37 18.80
CA ALA A 255 -6.76 16.81 18.60
C ALA A 255 -7.72 17.34 17.53
N ILE A 256 -7.90 16.62 16.42
CA ILE A 256 -8.86 16.95 15.37
C ILE A 256 -10.29 16.97 15.94
N GLN A 257 -10.68 15.94 16.68
CA GLN A 257 -12.00 15.83 17.28
C GLN A 257 -12.29 17.00 18.25
N LYS A 258 -11.33 17.34 19.12
CA LYS A 258 -11.48 18.42 20.10
C LYS A 258 -11.55 19.82 19.47
N ASN A 259 -10.89 20.03 18.34
CA ASN A 259 -10.93 21.32 17.64
C ASN A 259 -12.25 21.56 16.86
N GLN A 260 -13.13 20.54 16.76
CA GLN A 260 -14.46 20.68 16.15
C GLN A 260 -15.60 20.78 17.17
N GLN A 261 -15.30 20.63 18.46
CA GLN A 261 -16.23 20.83 19.56
C GLN A 261 -16.16 22.27 20.07
#